data_AF-A0A967U938-F1
#
_entry.id   AF-A0A967U938-F1
#
_cell.length_a   1.000
_cell.length_b   1.000
_cell.length_c   1.000
_cell.angle_alpha   90.00
_cell.angle_beta   90.00
_cell.angle_gamma   90.00
#
_symmetry.space_group_name_H-M   'P 1'
#
loop_
_entity.id
_entity.type
_entity.pdbx_description
1 polymer ?
#
loop_
_entity_poly.entity_id
_entity_poly.type
_entity_poly.pdbx_seq_one_letter_code
_entity_poly.pdbx_strand_id
1 'polypeptide(L)' 'YVARLRPDLRFSDGSPLTTADVRDTFEGIVDPDLGSVYARAYRRIARIEVRSETEVRFHLEAP' A
#
# COMPACT_ATOMS: atom_id res chain seq x y z
N TYR A 1 -3.80 -6.98 8.45
CA TYR A 1 -2.99 -5.95 9.13
C TYR A 1 -3.58 -4.57 8.90
N VAL A 2 -3.45 -3.65 9.86
CA VAL A 2 -3.89 -2.25 9.73
C VAL A 2 -2.68 -1.34 9.91
N ALA A 3 -2.50 -0.39 9.01
CA ALA A 3 -1.46 0.63 9.09
C ALA A 3 -2.09 2.02 9.14
N ARG A 4 -1.49 2.90 9.96
CA ARG A 4 -1.87 4.31 10.08
C ARG A 4 -0.74 5.18 9.58
N LEU A 5 -1.07 6.15 8.73
CA LEU A 5 -0.13 7.14 8.24
C LEU A 5 0.15 8.16 9.35
N ARG A 6 1.38 8.66 9.38
CA ARG A 6 1.69 9.84 10.20
C ARG A 6 0.94 11.05 9.64
N PRO A 7 0.56 12.01 10.49
CA PRO A 7 -0.03 13.25 10.02
C PRO A 7 0.98 14.05 9.18
N ASP A 8 0.45 14.85 8.26
CA ASP A 8 1.17 15.84 7.44
C ASP A 8 2.35 15.27 6.62
N LEU A 9 2.27 14.00 6.23
CA LEU A 9 3.25 13.40 5.33
C LEU A 9 3.19 14.05 3.95
N ARG A 10 4.37 14.34 3.41
CA ARG A 10 4.54 14.91 2.08
C ARG A 10 5.64 14.17 1.34
N PHE A 11 5.48 14.04 0.03
CA PHE A 11 6.55 13.63 -0.86
C PHE A 11 7.59 14.75 -1.03
N SER A 12 8.73 14.43 -1.63
CA SER A 12 9.82 15.40 -1.83
C SER A 12 9.45 16.56 -2.75
N ASP A 13 8.42 16.41 -3.59
CA ASP A 13 7.86 17.47 -4.42
C ASP A 13 6.85 18.36 -3.67
N GLY A 14 6.56 18.04 -2.40
CA GLY A 14 5.65 18.77 -1.54
C GLY A 14 4.19 18.32 -1.61
N SER A 15 3.82 17.39 -2.51
CA SER A 15 2.46 16.84 -2.58
C SER A 15 2.13 16.00 -1.32
N PRO A 16 0.86 15.96 -0.88
CA PRO A 16 0.47 15.17 0.28
C PRO A 16 0.58 13.67 -0.01
N LEU A 17 1.08 12.90 0.95
CA LEU A 17 1.06 11.44 0.90
C LEU A 17 -0.21 10.93 1.58
N THR A 18 -0.99 10.15 0.85
CA THR A 18 -2.27 9.59 1.31
C THR A 18 -2.24 8.06 1.30
N THR A 19 -3.28 7.45 1.87
CA THR A 19 -3.49 6.00 1.78
C THR A 19 -3.73 5.50 0.35
N ALA A 20 -4.14 6.36 -0.59
CA ALA A 20 -4.26 5.99 -2.00
C ALA A 20 -2.88 5.66 -2.58
N ASP A 21 -1.87 6.48 -2.31
CA ASP A 21 -0.49 6.24 -2.77
C ASP A 21 0.09 4.94 -2.18
N VAL A 22 -0.24 4.66 -0.91
CA VAL A 22 0.14 3.40 -0.26
C VAL A 22 -0.51 2.22 -0.98
N ARG A 23 -1.82 2.29 -1.27
CA ARG A 23 -2.51 1.23 -2.03
C ARG A 23 -1.85 1.04 -3.39
N ASP A 24 -1.70 2.10 -4.17
CA ASP A 24 -1.18 2.04 -5.53
C ASP A 24 0.25 1.46 -5.55
N THR A 25 1.08 1.80 -4.57
CA THR A 25 2.41 1.21 -4.39
C THR A 25 2.36 -0.31 -4.18
N PHE A 26 1.51 -0.79 -3.27
CA PHE A 26 1.44 -2.22 -2.96
C PHE A 26 0.70 -3.02 -4.02
N GLU A 27 -0.31 -2.45 -4.69
CA GLU A 27 -0.95 -3.04 -5.86
C GLU A 27 0.08 -3.22 -6.97
N GLY A 28 0.90 -2.20 -7.25
CA GLY A 28 1.94 -2.32 -8.27
C GLY A 28 3.05 -3.30 -7.91
N ILE A 29 3.34 -3.51 -6.62
CA ILE A 29 4.30 -4.56 -6.19
C ILE A 29 3.77 -5.96 -6.47
N VAL A 30 2.47 -6.21 -6.27
CA VAL A 30 1.88 -7.55 -6.43
C VAL A 30 1.33 -7.81 -7.82
N ASP A 31 1.22 -6.78 -8.66
CA ASP A 31 0.86 -6.90 -10.06
C ASP A 31 1.94 -7.69 -10.82
N PRO A 32 1.61 -8.87 -11.38
CA PRO A 32 2.57 -9.68 -12.12
C PRO A 32 3.07 -9.01 -13.40
N ASP A 33 2.30 -8.11 -14.01
CA ASP A 33 2.66 -7.46 -15.26
C ASP A 33 3.74 -6.38 -15.07
N LEU A 34 3.87 -5.85 -13.85
CA LEU A 34 4.89 -4.86 -13.49
C LEU A 34 6.21 -5.48 -13.04
N GLY A 35 6.25 -6.78 -12.78
CA GLY A 35 7.50 -7.53 -12.57
C GLY A 35 8.35 -7.06 -11.37
N SER A 36 7.72 -6.58 -10.29
CA SER A 36 8.44 -6.05 -9.12
C SER A 36 9.39 -7.08 -8.50
N VAL A 37 10.64 -6.67 -8.23
CA VAL A 37 11.63 -7.49 -7.51
C VAL A 37 11.18 -7.84 -6.09
N TYR A 38 10.22 -7.09 -5.53
CA TYR A 38 9.66 -7.32 -4.20
C TYR A 38 8.40 -8.17 -4.20
N ALA A 39 7.86 -8.56 -5.36
CA ALA A 39 6.59 -9.28 -5.47
C ALA A 39 6.53 -10.52 -4.56
N ARG A 40 7.63 -11.29 -4.48
CA ARG A 40 7.72 -12.49 -3.63
C ARG A 40 7.50 -12.20 -2.14
N ALA A 41 7.95 -11.05 -1.65
CA ALA A 41 7.81 -10.68 -0.23
C ALA A 41 6.35 -10.30 0.11
N TYR A 42 5.61 -9.77 -0.86
CA TYR A 42 4.27 -9.23 -0.65
C TYR A 42 3.15 -10.06 -1.29
N ARG A 43 3.48 -11.18 -1.94
CA ARG A 43 2.54 -12.08 -2.65
C ARG A 43 1.32 -12.55 -1.86
N ARG A 44 1.34 -12.47 -0.53
CA ARG A 44 0.22 -12.89 0.33
C ARG A 44 -0.85 -11.82 0.47
N ILE A 45 -0.61 -10.60 0.02
CA ILE A 45 -1.62 -9.53 0.03
C ILE A 45 -2.71 -9.91 -0.95
N ALA A 46 -3.89 -10.22 -0.44
CA ALA A 46 -5.08 -10.56 -1.22
C ALA A 46 -5.85 -9.31 -1.66
N ARG A 47 -5.89 -8.31 -0.77
CA ARG A 47 -6.64 -7.06 -0.99
C ARG A 47 -6.10 -5.95 -0.11
N ILE A 48 -6.06 -4.75 -0.66
CA ILE A 48 -5.77 -3.52 0.08
C ILE A 48 -7.05 -2.70 0.15
N GLU A 49 -7.41 -2.24 1.33
CA GLU A 49 -8.63 -1.49 1.58
C GLU A 49 -8.30 -0.15 2.23
N VAL A 50 -8.60 0.93 1.50
CA VAL A 50 -8.50 2.30 2.01
C VAL A 50 -9.72 2.57 2.90
N ARG A 51 -9.48 2.80 4.20
CA ARG A 51 -10.53 3.08 5.19
C ARG A 51 -10.74 4.57 5.41
N SER A 52 -9.66 5.36 5.29
CA SER A 52 -9.65 6.83 5.31
C SER A 52 -8.38 7.33 4.64
N GLU A 53 -8.17 8.65 4.56
CA GLU A 53 -6.92 9.25 4.06
C GLU A 53 -5.67 8.85 4.85
N THR A 54 -5.83 8.32 6.07
CA THR A 54 -4.73 7.99 6.99
C THR A 54 -4.77 6.56 7.54
N GLU A 55 -5.76 5.75 7.19
CA GLU A 55 -5.86 4.35 7.60
C GLU A 55 -6.08 3.41 6.40
N VAL A 56 -5.24 2.37 6.33
CA VAL A 56 -5.32 1.31 5.30
C VAL A 56 -5.28 -0.07 5.95
N ARG A 57 -6.08 -0.99 5.42
CA ARG A 57 -6.14 -2.39 5.85
C ARG A 57 -5.65 -3.32 4.75
N PHE A 58 -4.67 -4.14 5.09
CA PHE A 58 -4.16 -5.23 4.26
C PHE A 58 -4.83 -6.54 4.67
N HIS A 59 -5.51 -7.17 3.72
CA HIS A 59 -6.07 -8.51 3.87
C HIS A 59 -5.09 -9.50 3.26
N LEU A 60 -4.74 -10.55 4.01
CA LEU A 60 -3.82 -11.59 3.54
C LEU A 60 -4.58 -12.89 3.29
N GLU A 61 -4.12 -13.66 2.32
CA GLU A 61 -4.69 -15.00 2.03
C GLU A 61 -4.43 -16.01 3.17
N ALA A 62 -3.33 -15.82 3.90
CA ALA A 62 -2.93 -16.63 5.04
C ALA A 62 -2.20 -15.77 6.09
N PRO A 63 -2.17 -16.19 7.37
CA PRO A 63 -1.42 -15.52 8.43
C PRO A 63 0.08 -15.36 8.13
#